data_AF-A0AAD3QWP1-F1
#
_entry.id   AF-A0AAD3QWP1-F1
#
_cell.length_a   1.000
_cell.length_b   1.000
_cell.length_c   1.000
_cell.angle_alpha   90.00
_cell.angle_beta   90.00
_cell.angle_gamma   90.00
#
_symmetry.space_group_name_H-M   'P 1'
#
loop_
_entity.id
_entity.type
_entity.pdbx_description
1 polymer ?
#
loop_
_entity_poly.entity_id
_entity_poly.type
_entity_poly.pdbx_seq_one_letter_code
_entity_poly.pdbx_strand_id
1 'polypeptide(L)'
;MSLTPEKMDLPPRPELFDFHGVSMTHYFTDNWENIQNFQARPDDILIATYPKAGTTWVSYILDLLYFGETSPERQTSIPIYERVPFLDIAFPSMDTGKDLVDKLPTSPRLIKTHFPVQFVPKSFWEQNCRIIYVARNAKDNMVSFFHFDRMNKAEPEAGDWNSYFQRFLEGKMVFGSWYDHVNNWWKKKETYSNLHYMFYEDMIEDTGREIDKLCNFLGLSPSAEDKKLITGGVQFDNMKKNSMANYSTFSAMDFKVSPFMRKGKVGDWKNHFTVAQNEEFDEDYKRKMKDPTLQQLGEHSNLPGTTWVSYILDLLHFGQTSPERQTSIPIYARVPNLEIAIPVLQPGSGTFSTTHKGTEMADKLPTSPRLIKTHLPVQFIPKSFWEQNCRIIYVARNAKDNMVSYFHLDRMTMINPEPGDWSSYFHRFMQGKMVFGSWYDHVNGWWKKKQTYSNLHYMFYEDLVEDTGLEIDKLCCFLGMDFKISSFMRKGKVGDWKNHFTVAQSEEFDEDYKRKMKDPTLHFRTEL
;
A
#
# COMPACT_ATOMS: atom_id res chain seq x y z
N MET A 1 -37.22 -15.13 -19.40
CA MET A 1 -37.83 -15.82 -18.24
C MET A 1 -37.14 -15.30 -17.00
N SER A 2 -37.89 -14.65 -16.10
CA SER A 2 -37.40 -14.15 -14.81
C SER A 2 -37.10 -15.33 -13.90
N LEU A 3 -35.82 -15.59 -13.61
CA LEU A 3 -35.42 -16.57 -12.61
C LEU A 3 -35.77 -16.01 -11.23
N THR A 4 -36.81 -16.56 -10.60
CA THR A 4 -36.99 -16.48 -9.15
C THR A 4 -35.75 -17.06 -8.46
N PRO A 5 -35.22 -16.44 -7.40
CA PRO A 5 -34.10 -16.97 -6.64
C PRO A 5 -34.61 -18.12 -5.75
N GLU A 6 -34.87 -19.28 -6.36
CA GLU A 6 -34.85 -20.52 -5.60
C GLU A 6 -33.46 -20.65 -4.98
N LYS A 7 -33.42 -20.91 -3.67
CA LYS A 7 -32.19 -21.23 -2.95
C LYS A 7 -31.54 -22.41 -3.68
N MET A 8 -30.52 -22.13 -4.50
CA MET A 8 -29.56 -23.17 -4.86
C MET A 8 -28.96 -23.66 -3.55
N ASP A 9 -29.18 -24.93 -3.21
CA ASP A 9 -28.37 -25.62 -2.23
C ASP A 9 -26.94 -25.63 -2.80
N LEU A 10 -26.15 -24.66 -2.35
CA LEU A 10 -24.75 -24.56 -2.76
C LEU A 10 -24.02 -25.81 -2.25
N PRO A 11 -23.18 -26.45 -3.09
CA PRO A 11 -22.42 -27.61 -2.69
C PRO A 11 -21.54 -27.30 -1.46
N PRO A 12 -21.09 -28.33 -0.72
CA PRO A 12 -20.10 -28.13 0.32
C PRO A 12 -18.89 -27.38 -0.23
N ARG A 13 -18.25 -26.57 0.64
CA ARG A 13 -17.04 -25.83 0.26
C ARG A 13 -15.97 -26.80 -0.27
N PRO A 14 -15.23 -26.43 -1.33
CA PRO A 14 -14.24 -27.31 -1.93
C PRO A 14 -13.04 -27.51 -1.02
N GLU A 15 -12.37 -28.66 -1.15
CA GLU A 15 -11.10 -28.93 -0.50
C GLU A 15 -9.92 -28.49 -1.36
N LEU A 16 -8.83 -28.11 -0.70
CA LEU A 16 -7.56 -27.83 -1.35
C LEU A 16 -6.84 -29.13 -1.69
N PHE A 17 -6.21 -29.17 -2.85
CA PHE A 17 -5.27 -30.24 -3.20
C PHE A 17 -4.06 -29.67 -3.95
N ASP A 18 -2.98 -30.45 -4.03
CA ASP A 18 -1.81 -30.09 -4.81
C ASP A 18 -2.08 -30.31 -6.31
N PHE A 19 -2.01 -29.23 -7.07
CA PHE A 19 -2.09 -29.25 -8.52
C PHE A 19 -0.79 -28.69 -9.08
N HIS A 20 0.09 -29.59 -9.54
CA HIS A 20 1.41 -29.26 -10.08
C HIS A 20 2.25 -28.36 -9.13
N GLY A 21 2.25 -28.66 -7.82
CA GLY A 21 3.00 -27.90 -6.82
C GLY A 21 2.32 -26.62 -6.34
N VAL A 22 1.06 -26.39 -6.70
CA VAL A 22 0.26 -25.23 -6.28
C VAL A 22 -1.02 -25.72 -5.61
N SER A 23 -1.36 -25.15 -4.45
CA SER A 23 -2.64 -25.43 -3.78
C SER A 23 -3.81 -24.82 -4.58
N MET A 24 -4.72 -25.68 -5.05
CA MET A 24 -5.85 -25.31 -5.91
C MET A 24 -7.15 -26.00 -5.45
N THR A 25 -8.28 -25.65 -6.08
CA THR A 25 -9.55 -26.37 -5.96
C THR A 25 -10.03 -26.80 -7.34
N HIS A 26 -10.96 -27.77 -7.37
CA HIS A 26 -11.46 -28.35 -8.62
C HIS A 26 -12.10 -27.30 -9.55
N TYR A 27 -12.71 -26.25 -8.98
CA TYR A 27 -13.27 -25.12 -9.73
C TYR A 27 -12.27 -24.35 -10.59
N PHE A 28 -10.97 -24.54 -10.39
CA PHE A 28 -9.92 -23.88 -11.18
C PHE A 28 -9.05 -24.86 -11.99
N THR A 29 -9.31 -26.17 -11.88
CA THR A 29 -8.50 -27.23 -12.50
C THR A 29 -9.31 -28.17 -13.40
N ASP A 30 -10.62 -28.31 -13.20
CA ASP A 30 -11.43 -29.27 -13.96
C ASP A 30 -11.50 -28.92 -15.46
N ASN A 31 -11.34 -27.64 -15.80
CA ASN A 31 -11.30 -27.16 -17.18
C ASN A 31 -9.86 -26.98 -17.72
N TRP A 32 -8.86 -27.57 -17.06
CA TRP A 32 -7.45 -27.29 -17.31
C TRP A 32 -7.00 -27.51 -18.75
N GLU A 33 -7.42 -28.60 -19.41
CA GLU A 33 -7.04 -28.88 -20.80
C GLU A 33 -7.53 -27.78 -21.75
N ASN A 34 -8.75 -27.27 -21.55
CA ASN A 34 -9.31 -26.18 -22.34
C ASN A 34 -8.60 -24.85 -22.08
N ILE A 35 -8.18 -24.60 -20.84
CA ILE A 35 -7.36 -23.44 -20.46
C ILE A 35 -6.00 -23.51 -21.13
N GLN A 36 -5.32 -24.65 -21.10
CA GLN A 36 -4.01 -24.84 -21.75
C GLN A 36 -4.10 -24.63 -23.27
N ASN A 37 -5.22 -25.00 -23.89
CA ASN A 37 -5.49 -24.81 -25.31
C ASN A 37 -6.12 -23.44 -25.65
N PHE A 38 -6.28 -22.54 -24.67
CA PHE A 38 -6.86 -21.23 -24.88
C PHE A 38 -6.07 -20.44 -25.94
N GLN A 39 -6.79 -19.78 -26.85
CA GLN A 39 -6.20 -18.98 -27.93
C GLN A 39 -6.38 -17.49 -27.62
N ALA A 40 -5.32 -16.88 -27.08
CA ALA A 40 -5.26 -15.44 -26.92
C ALA A 40 -5.22 -14.73 -28.29
N ARG A 41 -5.74 -13.50 -28.33
CA ARG A 41 -5.64 -12.58 -29.48
C ARG A 41 -4.55 -11.55 -29.20
N PRO A 42 -3.87 -11.00 -30.24
CA PRO A 42 -2.81 -10.00 -30.05
C PRO A 42 -3.24 -8.77 -29.24
N ASP A 43 -4.52 -8.39 -29.32
CA ASP A 43 -5.10 -7.24 -28.62
C ASP A 43 -5.68 -7.60 -27.25
N ASP A 44 -5.68 -8.86 -26.82
CA ASP A 44 -6.15 -9.23 -25.48
C ASP A 44 -5.32 -8.57 -24.39
N ILE A 45 -6.00 -8.19 -23.30
CA ILE A 45 -5.38 -7.63 -22.10
C ILE A 45 -5.66 -8.56 -20.93
N LEU A 46 -4.59 -9.14 -20.38
CA LEU A 46 -4.67 -10.02 -19.22
C LEU A 46 -4.40 -9.25 -17.93
N ILE A 47 -5.35 -9.29 -17.00
CA ILE A 47 -5.25 -8.72 -15.66
C ILE A 47 -4.93 -9.85 -14.70
N ALA A 48 -3.69 -9.92 -14.25
CA ALA A 48 -3.21 -10.95 -13.34
C ALA A 48 -3.01 -10.37 -11.94
N THR A 49 -3.43 -11.10 -10.91
CA THR A 49 -3.24 -10.68 -9.52
C THR A 49 -3.20 -11.89 -8.62
N TYR A 50 -2.47 -11.86 -7.51
CA TYR A 50 -2.83 -12.77 -6.42
C TYR A 50 -4.24 -12.37 -5.90
N PRO A 51 -5.10 -13.30 -5.46
CA PRO A 51 -6.42 -12.96 -4.97
C PRO A 51 -6.39 -11.80 -3.97
N LYS A 52 -7.34 -10.88 -4.11
CA LYS A 52 -7.54 -9.72 -3.21
C LYS A 52 -6.46 -8.63 -3.27
N ALA A 53 -5.69 -8.57 -4.35
CA ALA A 53 -4.69 -7.53 -4.58
C ALA A 53 -5.20 -6.29 -5.33
N GLY A 54 -6.49 -6.21 -5.71
CA GLY A 54 -7.05 -5.04 -6.40
C GLY A 54 -7.63 -5.32 -7.79
N THR A 55 -7.84 -6.59 -8.15
CA THR A 55 -8.32 -7.06 -9.46
C THR A 55 -9.56 -6.31 -9.94
N THR A 56 -10.63 -6.26 -9.13
CA THR A 56 -11.87 -5.57 -9.49
C THR A 56 -11.65 -4.07 -9.77
N TRP A 57 -10.73 -3.44 -9.04
CA TRP A 57 -10.47 -2.02 -9.17
C TRP A 57 -9.80 -1.72 -10.51
N VAL A 58 -8.72 -2.44 -10.83
CA VAL A 58 -8.03 -2.29 -12.12
C VAL A 58 -8.90 -2.76 -13.28
N SER A 59 -9.70 -3.82 -13.12
CA SER A 59 -10.69 -4.25 -14.12
C SER A 59 -11.69 -3.14 -14.46
N TYR A 60 -12.19 -2.43 -13.45
CA TYR A 60 -13.14 -1.34 -13.67
C TYR A 60 -12.47 -0.12 -14.29
N ILE A 61 -11.24 0.23 -13.88
CA ILE A 61 -10.44 1.27 -14.52
C ILE A 61 -10.28 0.98 -16.02
N LEU A 62 -9.88 -0.24 -16.38
CA LEU A 62 -9.64 -0.63 -17.77
C LEU A 62 -10.93 -0.65 -18.61
N ASP A 63 -12.04 -1.15 -18.06
CA ASP A 63 -13.32 -1.13 -18.78
C ASP A 63 -13.79 0.31 -19.04
N LEU A 64 -13.61 1.23 -18.08
CA LEU A 64 -13.90 2.65 -18.30
C LEU A 64 -12.97 3.30 -19.33
N LEU A 65 -11.67 2.98 -19.29
CA LEU A 65 -10.69 3.53 -20.24
C LEU A 65 -10.96 3.11 -21.69
N TYR A 66 -11.39 1.86 -21.91
CA TYR A 66 -11.64 1.34 -23.26
C TYR A 66 -13.08 1.58 -23.75
N PHE A 67 -14.06 1.51 -22.86
CA PHE A 67 -15.48 1.43 -23.23
C PHE A 67 -16.35 2.50 -22.55
N GLY A 68 -15.77 3.36 -21.70
CA GLY A 68 -16.52 4.37 -20.96
C GLY A 68 -17.23 5.38 -21.86
N GLU A 69 -16.61 5.76 -22.98
CA GLU A 69 -17.17 6.69 -23.96
C GLU A 69 -18.00 5.97 -25.05
N THR A 70 -17.51 4.81 -25.51
CA THR A 70 -18.10 4.10 -26.67
C THR A 70 -19.26 3.19 -26.30
N SER A 71 -19.38 2.78 -25.03
CA SER A 71 -20.43 1.88 -24.55
C SER A 71 -20.78 2.15 -23.07
N PRO A 72 -21.17 3.39 -22.72
CA PRO A 72 -21.41 3.82 -21.33
C PRO A 72 -22.50 3.00 -20.62
N GLU A 73 -23.48 2.49 -21.35
CA GLU A 73 -24.59 1.68 -20.84
C GLU A 73 -24.12 0.39 -20.16
N ARG A 74 -22.94 -0.13 -20.54
CA ARG A 74 -22.33 -1.32 -19.93
C ARG A 74 -22.10 -1.12 -18.43
N GLN A 75 -21.80 0.11 -18.00
CA GLN A 75 -21.48 0.44 -16.61
C GLN A 75 -22.69 0.28 -15.68
N THR A 76 -23.91 0.34 -16.23
CA THR A 76 -25.17 0.26 -15.49
C THR A 76 -25.94 -1.03 -15.74
N SER A 77 -25.58 -1.79 -16.78
CA SER A 77 -26.33 -2.96 -17.24
C SER A 77 -25.60 -4.30 -17.14
N ILE A 78 -24.26 -4.30 -17.12
CA ILE A 78 -23.46 -5.54 -17.13
C ILE A 78 -22.51 -5.57 -15.92
N PRO A 79 -22.60 -6.58 -15.04
CA PRO A 79 -21.68 -6.73 -13.93
C PRO A 79 -20.21 -6.87 -14.38
N ILE A 80 -19.28 -6.38 -13.57
CA ILE A 80 -17.84 -6.36 -13.91
C ILE A 80 -17.26 -7.75 -14.15
N TYR A 81 -17.81 -8.79 -13.50
CA TYR A 81 -17.36 -10.17 -13.69
C TYR A 81 -17.80 -10.78 -15.03
N GLU A 82 -18.76 -10.17 -15.73
CA GLU A 82 -19.14 -10.51 -17.11
C GLU A 82 -18.42 -9.62 -18.13
N ARG A 83 -18.17 -8.35 -17.78
CA ARG A 83 -17.37 -7.43 -18.61
C ARG A 83 -15.89 -7.83 -18.69
N VAL A 84 -15.37 -8.38 -17.59
CA VAL A 84 -13.99 -8.87 -17.45
C VAL A 84 -14.03 -10.30 -16.89
N PRO A 85 -14.30 -11.30 -17.76
CA PRO A 85 -14.47 -12.68 -17.35
C PRO A 85 -13.23 -13.24 -16.66
N PHE A 86 -13.48 -14.10 -15.67
CA PHE A 86 -12.43 -14.79 -14.93
C PHE A 86 -12.02 -16.05 -15.68
N LEU A 87 -10.90 -16.01 -16.39
CA LEU A 87 -10.47 -17.12 -17.27
C LEU A 87 -10.42 -18.47 -16.53
N ASP A 88 -9.92 -18.45 -15.31
CA ASP A 88 -9.55 -19.63 -14.52
C ASP A 88 -10.76 -20.45 -14.05
N ILE A 89 -11.96 -19.86 -14.05
CA ILE A 89 -13.10 -20.40 -13.30
C ILE A 89 -13.89 -21.43 -14.11
N ALA A 90 -14.27 -22.52 -13.46
CA ALA A 90 -15.15 -23.55 -13.98
C ALA A 90 -16.14 -23.99 -12.89
N PHE A 91 -17.22 -23.22 -12.73
CA PHE A 91 -18.30 -23.59 -11.81
C PHE A 91 -19.29 -24.52 -12.50
N PRO A 92 -19.68 -25.64 -11.87
CA PRO A 92 -20.82 -26.44 -12.32
C PRO A 92 -22.06 -25.54 -12.48
N SER A 93 -22.80 -25.73 -13.57
CA SER A 93 -24.03 -24.98 -13.88
C SER A 93 -23.84 -23.50 -14.26
N MET A 94 -22.62 -23.06 -14.55
CA MET A 94 -22.33 -21.76 -15.19
C MET A 94 -21.45 -21.97 -16.43
N ASP A 95 -21.47 -21.02 -17.35
CA ASP A 95 -20.47 -20.96 -18.42
C ASP A 95 -19.06 -20.90 -17.82
N THR A 96 -18.10 -21.61 -18.39
CA THR A 96 -16.71 -21.53 -17.91
C THR A 96 -16.14 -20.15 -18.21
N GLY A 97 -15.11 -19.76 -17.48
CA GLY A 97 -14.35 -18.54 -17.71
C GLY A 97 -13.91 -18.39 -19.17
N LYS A 98 -13.39 -19.47 -19.74
CA LYS A 98 -13.04 -19.55 -21.15
C LYS A 98 -14.25 -19.29 -22.06
N ASP A 99 -15.40 -19.94 -21.83
CA ASP A 99 -16.59 -19.76 -22.67
C ASP A 99 -17.07 -18.31 -22.64
N LEU A 100 -17.01 -17.66 -21.47
CA LEU A 100 -17.34 -16.25 -21.32
C LEU A 100 -16.36 -15.36 -22.11
N VAL A 101 -15.06 -15.63 -22.05
CA VAL A 101 -14.04 -14.90 -22.82
C VAL A 101 -14.23 -15.07 -24.33
N ASP A 102 -14.63 -16.26 -24.80
CA ASP A 102 -14.87 -16.52 -26.22
C ASP A 102 -16.15 -15.82 -26.72
N LYS A 103 -17.14 -15.63 -25.84
CA LYS A 103 -18.39 -14.91 -26.12
C LYS A 103 -18.28 -13.39 -26.00
N LEU A 104 -17.16 -12.83 -25.53
CA LEU A 104 -17.00 -11.39 -25.40
C LEU A 104 -17.09 -10.68 -26.76
N PRO A 105 -18.00 -9.69 -26.93
CA PRO A 105 -18.16 -8.96 -28.19
C PRO A 105 -17.13 -7.82 -28.36
N THR A 106 -16.32 -7.54 -27.34
CA THR A 106 -15.42 -6.39 -27.31
C THR A 106 -14.05 -6.71 -27.91
N SER A 107 -13.42 -5.69 -28.48
CA SER A 107 -12.00 -5.65 -28.82
C SER A 107 -11.43 -4.33 -28.27
N PRO A 108 -10.39 -4.37 -27.41
CA PRO A 108 -9.74 -5.58 -26.89
C PRO A 108 -10.65 -6.40 -25.96
N ARG A 109 -10.31 -7.68 -25.72
CA ARG A 109 -10.93 -8.43 -24.63
C ARG A 109 -10.17 -8.14 -23.33
N LEU A 110 -10.90 -7.73 -22.30
CA LEU A 110 -10.37 -7.61 -20.94
C LEU A 110 -10.61 -8.93 -20.21
N ILE A 111 -9.54 -9.59 -19.79
CA ILE A 111 -9.57 -10.93 -19.20
C ILE A 111 -8.87 -10.87 -17.85
N LYS A 112 -9.43 -11.46 -16.80
CA LYS A 112 -8.73 -11.55 -15.50
C LYS A 112 -8.34 -12.98 -15.16
N THR A 113 -7.24 -13.11 -14.41
CA THR A 113 -6.71 -14.38 -13.90
C THR A 113 -6.08 -14.19 -12.52
N HIS A 114 -6.07 -15.26 -11.75
CA HIS A 114 -5.32 -15.43 -10.51
C HIS A 114 -4.25 -16.52 -10.65
N PHE A 115 -4.02 -17.02 -11.87
CA PHE A 115 -3.00 -18.03 -12.08
C PHE A 115 -1.58 -17.51 -11.76
N PRO A 116 -0.77 -18.35 -11.08
CA PRO A 116 0.67 -18.21 -11.10
C PRO A 116 1.20 -18.15 -12.54
N VAL A 117 2.33 -17.47 -12.75
CA VAL A 117 2.93 -17.28 -14.10
C VAL A 117 3.02 -18.57 -14.90
N GLN A 118 3.41 -19.68 -14.26
CA GLN A 118 3.58 -20.97 -14.92
C GLN A 118 2.28 -21.61 -15.43
N PHE A 119 1.12 -21.14 -14.99
CA PHE A 119 -0.20 -21.64 -15.40
C PHE A 119 -0.89 -20.75 -16.44
N VAL A 120 -0.38 -19.55 -16.70
CA VAL A 120 -0.91 -18.68 -17.76
C VAL A 120 -0.78 -19.39 -19.12
N PRO A 121 -1.86 -19.47 -19.93
CA PRO A 121 -1.83 -20.11 -21.24
C PRO A 121 -0.70 -19.58 -22.12
N LYS A 122 -0.02 -20.49 -22.83
CA LYS A 122 1.16 -20.13 -23.63
C LYS A 122 0.88 -19.09 -24.70
N SER A 123 -0.33 -19.11 -25.26
CA SER A 123 -0.79 -18.19 -26.29
C SER A 123 -0.70 -16.73 -25.90
N PHE A 124 -0.87 -16.35 -24.61
CA PHE A 124 -0.68 -14.96 -24.17
C PHE A 124 0.75 -14.47 -24.39
N TRP A 125 1.73 -15.34 -24.15
CA TRP A 125 3.16 -15.02 -24.36
C TRP A 125 3.50 -15.01 -25.85
N GLU A 126 2.99 -15.99 -26.61
CA GLU A 126 3.24 -16.14 -28.04
C GLU A 126 2.66 -15.00 -28.87
N GLN A 127 1.47 -14.51 -28.49
CA GLN A 127 0.80 -13.36 -29.14
C GLN A 127 1.31 -12.01 -28.64
N ASN A 128 2.27 -12.00 -27.72
CA ASN A 128 2.82 -10.79 -27.11
C ASN A 128 1.73 -9.89 -26.49
N CYS A 129 0.69 -10.49 -25.89
CA CYS A 129 -0.43 -9.79 -25.27
C CYS A 129 0.04 -8.83 -24.16
N ARG A 130 -0.75 -7.80 -23.90
CA ARG A 130 -0.49 -6.88 -22.79
C ARG A 130 -0.95 -7.51 -21.48
N ILE A 131 -0.10 -7.44 -20.47
CA ILE A 131 -0.40 -7.99 -19.15
C ILE A 131 -0.27 -6.90 -18.09
N ILE A 132 -1.25 -6.82 -17.21
CA ILE A 132 -1.23 -5.91 -16.06
C ILE A 132 -1.25 -6.77 -14.81
N TYR A 133 -0.19 -6.69 -14.02
CA TYR A 133 -0.08 -7.37 -12.74
C TYR A 133 -0.24 -6.39 -11.57
N VAL A 134 -1.15 -6.68 -10.64
CA VAL A 134 -1.29 -5.89 -9.39
C VAL A 134 -0.83 -6.71 -8.19
N ALA A 135 0.17 -6.19 -7.49
CA ALA A 135 0.59 -6.69 -6.18
C ALA A 135 -0.03 -5.87 -5.06
N ARG A 136 -0.08 -6.46 -3.86
CA ARG A 136 -0.53 -5.80 -2.63
C ARG A 136 0.31 -6.31 -1.48
N ASN A 137 0.52 -5.47 -0.46
CA ASN A 137 1.14 -5.89 0.79
C ASN A 137 0.49 -7.19 1.32
N ALA A 138 1.33 -8.18 1.61
CA ALA A 138 0.90 -9.52 1.99
C ALA A 138 -0.01 -9.56 3.23
N LYS A 139 0.22 -8.68 4.22
CA LYS A 139 -0.56 -8.67 5.47
C LYS A 139 -1.99 -8.18 5.23
N ASP A 140 -2.15 -7.06 4.51
CA ASP A 140 -3.48 -6.58 4.10
C ASP A 140 -4.17 -7.54 3.14
N ASN A 141 -3.38 -8.16 2.26
CA ASN A 141 -3.88 -9.14 1.32
C ASN A 141 -4.43 -10.39 2.04
N MET A 142 -3.70 -10.92 3.03
CA MET A 142 -4.14 -12.03 3.90
C MET A 142 -5.44 -11.70 4.63
N VAL A 143 -5.54 -10.53 5.28
CA VAL A 143 -6.78 -10.11 5.96
C VAL A 143 -7.94 -10.02 4.98
N SER A 144 -7.68 -9.45 3.80
CA SER A 144 -8.72 -9.33 2.77
C SER A 144 -9.15 -10.69 2.22
N PHE A 145 -8.25 -11.67 2.16
CA PHE A 145 -8.53 -13.03 1.71
C PHE A 145 -9.31 -13.80 2.76
N PHE A 146 -8.94 -13.69 4.04
CA PHE A 146 -9.68 -14.29 5.15
C PHE A 146 -11.16 -13.91 5.15
N HIS A 147 -11.47 -12.61 5.02
CA HIS A 147 -12.85 -12.16 4.94
C HIS A 147 -13.56 -12.60 3.66
N PHE A 148 -12.82 -12.74 2.57
CA PHE A 148 -13.36 -13.20 1.30
C PHE A 148 -13.72 -14.68 1.33
N ASP A 149 -12.86 -15.54 1.86
CA ASP A 149 -13.14 -16.99 1.95
C ASP A 149 -14.35 -17.25 2.85
N ARG A 150 -14.46 -16.50 3.95
CA ARG A 150 -15.62 -16.58 4.85
C ARG A 150 -16.94 -16.26 4.14
N MET A 151 -16.95 -15.29 3.24
CA MET A 151 -18.18 -14.89 2.53
C MET A 151 -18.40 -15.64 1.22
N ASN A 152 -17.35 -16.09 0.55
CA ASN A 152 -17.43 -16.74 -0.75
C ASN A 152 -17.50 -18.26 -0.59
N LYS A 153 -18.67 -18.87 -0.81
CA LYS A 153 -18.88 -20.32 -0.63
C LYS A 153 -18.17 -21.18 -1.68
N ALA A 154 -17.70 -20.55 -2.75
CA ALA A 154 -16.81 -21.13 -3.75
C ALA A 154 -15.39 -21.44 -3.22
N GLU A 155 -15.01 -20.89 -2.07
CA GLU A 155 -13.68 -21.06 -1.48
C GLU A 155 -13.68 -22.14 -0.40
N PRO A 156 -12.52 -22.76 -0.12
CA PRO A 156 -12.34 -23.63 1.04
C PRO A 156 -12.74 -22.94 2.34
N GLU A 157 -13.08 -23.72 3.36
CA GLU A 157 -13.42 -23.16 4.67
C GLU A 157 -12.25 -22.33 5.21
N ALA A 158 -12.56 -21.15 5.73
CA ALA A 158 -11.55 -20.21 6.22
C ALA A 158 -11.02 -20.66 7.59
N GLY A 159 -11.88 -21.25 8.42
CA GLY A 159 -11.56 -21.52 9.82
C GLY A 159 -11.40 -20.25 10.65
N ASP A 160 -10.71 -20.35 11.78
CA ASP A 160 -10.36 -19.20 12.60
C ASP A 160 -9.13 -18.45 12.07
N TRP A 161 -8.92 -17.23 12.56
CA TRP A 161 -7.83 -16.35 12.10
C TRP A 161 -6.44 -16.94 12.29
N ASN A 162 -6.17 -17.65 13.39
CA ASN A 162 -4.82 -18.18 13.67
C ASN A 162 -4.50 -19.35 12.73
N SER A 163 -5.47 -20.23 12.51
CA SER A 163 -5.34 -21.32 11.54
C SER A 163 -5.16 -20.78 10.12
N TYR A 164 -5.92 -19.73 9.75
CA TYR A 164 -5.79 -19.09 8.45
C TYR A 164 -4.43 -18.42 8.24
N PHE A 165 -3.93 -17.73 9.26
CA PHE A 165 -2.62 -17.09 9.26
C PHE A 165 -1.51 -18.12 8.99
N GLN A 166 -1.51 -19.25 9.71
CA GLN A 166 -0.53 -20.32 9.50
C GLN A 166 -0.65 -20.94 8.11
N ARG A 167 -1.88 -21.20 7.65
CA ARG A 167 -2.15 -21.72 6.31
C ARG A 167 -1.61 -20.80 5.20
N PHE A 168 -1.73 -19.48 5.39
CA PHE A 168 -1.17 -18.50 4.47
C PHE A 168 0.36 -18.55 4.44
N LEU A 169 1.02 -18.59 5.62
CA LEU A 169 2.48 -18.69 5.69
C LEU A 169 3.00 -19.97 5.03
N GLU A 170 2.30 -21.09 5.20
CA GLU A 170 2.64 -22.36 4.55
C GLU A 170 2.38 -22.35 3.03
N GLY A 171 1.73 -21.32 2.49
CA GLY A 171 1.38 -21.21 1.07
C GLY A 171 0.24 -22.15 0.65
N LYS A 172 -0.52 -22.68 1.61
CA LYS A 172 -1.67 -23.58 1.39
C LYS A 172 -2.95 -22.79 1.15
N MET A 173 -2.89 -21.84 0.22
CA MET A 173 -4.01 -21.00 -0.19
C MET A 173 -4.44 -21.37 -1.60
N VAL A 174 -5.66 -21.04 -2.01
CA VAL A 174 -6.03 -21.16 -3.44
C VAL A 174 -5.10 -20.26 -4.25
N PHE A 175 -4.56 -20.79 -5.35
CA PHE A 175 -3.46 -20.19 -6.15
C PHE A 175 -2.09 -20.20 -5.46
N GLY A 176 -1.96 -20.94 -4.36
CA GLY A 176 -0.70 -21.24 -3.67
C GLY A 176 -0.11 -20.09 -2.86
N SER A 177 1.21 -20.17 -2.69
CA SER A 177 2.03 -19.23 -1.93
C SER A 177 1.99 -17.82 -2.52
N TRP A 178 1.56 -16.84 -1.69
CA TRP A 178 1.62 -15.42 -2.06
C TRP A 178 3.02 -15.01 -2.50
N TYR A 179 4.05 -15.46 -1.77
CA TYR A 179 5.46 -15.14 -2.04
C TYR A 179 5.88 -15.62 -3.42
N ASP A 180 5.62 -16.89 -3.75
CA ASP A 180 6.02 -17.45 -5.04
C ASP A 180 5.26 -16.79 -6.17
N HIS A 181 3.97 -16.50 -5.97
CA HIS A 181 3.14 -15.80 -6.93
C HIS A 181 3.71 -14.41 -7.27
N VAL A 182 3.87 -13.53 -6.27
CA VAL A 182 4.34 -12.16 -6.51
C VAL A 182 5.77 -12.12 -7.05
N ASN A 183 6.66 -12.99 -6.56
CA ASN A 183 8.05 -13.05 -7.00
C ASN A 183 8.18 -13.58 -8.44
N ASN A 184 7.40 -14.60 -8.81
CA ASN A 184 7.48 -15.15 -10.17
C ASN A 184 6.90 -14.17 -11.19
N TRP A 185 5.81 -13.46 -10.86
CA TRP A 185 5.29 -12.36 -11.68
C TRP A 185 6.29 -11.20 -11.80
N TRP A 186 7.01 -10.87 -10.71
CA TRP A 186 8.08 -9.87 -10.74
C TRP A 186 9.24 -10.29 -11.65
N LYS A 187 9.74 -11.52 -11.53
CA LYS A 187 10.77 -12.06 -12.45
C LYS A 187 10.29 -12.08 -13.90
N LYS A 188 9.01 -12.38 -14.14
CA LYS A 188 8.44 -12.38 -15.48
C LYS A 188 8.44 -10.99 -16.10
N LYS A 189 8.17 -9.94 -15.33
CA LYS A 189 8.27 -8.53 -15.75
C LYS A 189 9.67 -8.20 -16.32
N GLU A 190 10.73 -8.78 -15.75
CA GLU A 190 12.10 -8.52 -16.22
C GLU A 190 12.39 -9.12 -17.60
N THR A 191 11.65 -10.16 -17.99
CA THR A 191 11.87 -10.91 -19.23
C THR A 191 10.79 -10.67 -20.28
N TYR A 192 9.68 -10.02 -19.92
CA TYR A 192 8.54 -9.79 -20.80
C TYR A 192 8.12 -8.33 -20.77
N SER A 193 8.47 -7.60 -21.84
CA SER A 193 8.32 -6.14 -21.93
C SER A 193 6.86 -5.65 -21.92
N ASN A 194 5.92 -6.49 -22.36
CA ASN A 194 4.49 -6.17 -22.40
C ASN A 194 3.77 -6.53 -21.08
N LEU A 195 4.47 -6.40 -19.94
CA LEU A 195 3.91 -6.56 -18.61
C LEU A 195 4.12 -5.31 -17.77
N HIS A 196 3.00 -4.69 -17.37
CA HIS A 196 2.98 -3.58 -16.43
C HIS A 196 2.70 -4.10 -15.01
N TYR A 197 3.63 -3.86 -14.09
CA TYR A 197 3.51 -4.29 -12.70
C TYR A 197 3.25 -3.07 -11.82
N MET A 198 2.16 -3.11 -11.06
CA MET A 198 1.71 -2.02 -10.20
C MET A 198 1.37 -2.52 -8.79
N PHE A 199 1.25 -1.59 -7.85
CA PHE A 199 0.96 -1.87 -6.45
C PHE A 199 -0.38 -1.26 -6.05
N TYR A 200 -1.18 -2.02 -5.30
CA TYR A 200 -2.44 -1.56 -4.73
C TYR A 200 -2.25 -0.31 -3.87
N GLU A 201 -1.14 -0.25 -3.13
CA GLU A 201 -0.78 0.86 -2.27
C GLU A 201 -0.56 2.15 -3.08
N ASP A 202 0.11 2.07 -4.23
CA ASP A 202 0.32 3.22 -5.13
C ASP A 202 -1.01 3.71 -5.71
N MET A 203 -1.93 2.79 -6.02
CA MET A 203 -3.27 3.15 -6.50
C MET A 203 -4.08 3.91 -5.44
N ILE A 204 -3.93 3.55 -4.17
CA ILE A 204 -4.57 4.26 -3.03
C ILE A 204 -3.89 5.62 -2.79
N GLU A 205 -2.57 5.68 -2.89
CA GLU A 205 -1.80 6.92 -2.70
C GLU A 205 -2.15 7.96 -3.76
N ASP A 206 -2.13 7.57 -5.05
CA ASP A 206 -2.43 8.46 -6.16
C ASP A 206 -3.06 7.69 -7.34
N THR A 207 -4.38 7.58 -7.30
CA THR A 207 -5.15 6.90 -8.36
C THR A 207 -4.95 7.55 -9.73
N GLY A 208 -4.81 8.87 -9.81
CA GLY A 208 -4.64 9.59 -11.08
C GLY A 208 -3.31 9.25 -11.75
N ARG A 209 -2.22 9.25 -10.96
CA ARG A 209 -0.89 8.84 -11.40
C ARG A 209 -0.85 7.40 -11.91
N GLU A 210 -1.50 6.46 -11.23
CA GLU A 210 -1.55 5.07 -11.69
C GLU A 210 -2.41 4.90 -12.95
N ILE A 211 -3.50 5.67 -13.11
CA ILE A 211 -4.25 5.73 -14.37
C ILE A 211 -3.38 6.28 -15.51
N ASP A 212 -2.57 7.30 -15.26
CA ASP A 212 -1.65 7.85 -16.29
C ASP A 212 -0.60 6.83 -16.72
N LYS A 213 -0.01 6.08 -15.78
CA LYS A 213 0.92 4.98 -16.08
C LYS A 213 0.24 3.89 -16.92
N LEU A 214 -0.99 3.52 -16.58
CA LEU A 214 -1.79 2.57 -17.37
C LEU A 214 -2.07 3.10 -18.77
N CYS A 215 -2.47 4.36 -18.93
CA CYS A 215 -2.70 4.96 -20.24
C CYS A 215 -1.43 4.93 -21.10
N ASN A 216 -0.28 5.29 -20.53
CA ASN A 216 1.01 5.26 -21.23
C ASN A 216 1.37 3.83 -21.68
N PHE A 217 1.18 2.84 -20.80
CA PHE A 217 1.44 1.44 -21.12
C PHE A 217 0.50 0.89 -22.22
N LEU A 218 -0.77 1.29 -22.19
CA LEU A 218 -1.80 0.84 -23.12
C LEU A 218 -1.81 1.64 -24.44
N GLY A 219 -1.05 2.74 -24.52
CA GLY A 219 -1.08 3.66 -25.65
C GLY A 219 -2.42 4.39 -25.78
N LEU A 220 -3.08 4.68 -24.65
CA LEU A 220 -4.34 5.42 -24.60
C LEU A 220 -4.09 6.89 -24.28
N SER A 221 -4.96 7.77 -24.77
CA SER A 221 -4.87 9.22 -24.53
C SER A 221 -6.26 9.81 -24.23
N PRO A 222 -6.89 9.40 -23.11
CA PRO A 222 -8.19 9.96 -22.72
C PRO A 222 -8.07 11.45 -22.40
N SER A 223 -9.17 12.20 -22.61
CA SER A 223 -9.22 13.63 -22.29
C SER A 223 -9.04 13.89 -20.79
N ALA A 224 -8.75 15.14 -20.42
CA ALA A 224 -8.63 15.52 -19.00
C ALA A 224 -9.97 15.33 -18.26
N GLU A 225 -11.07 15.61 -18.94
CA GLU A 225 -12.43 15.38 -18.48
C GLU A 225 -12.71 13.90 -18.24
N ASP A 226 -12.35 13.02 -19.18
CA ASP A 226 -12.53 11.57 -19.04
C ASP A 226 -11.69 11.04 -17.89
N LYS A 227 -10.41 11.44 -17.80
CA LYS A 227 -9.55 11.05 -16.67
C LYS A 227 -10.15 11.45 -15.33
N LYS A 228 -10.74 12.65 -15.23
CA LYS A 228 -11.41 13.13 -14.02
C LYS A 228 -12.66 12.29 -13.70
N LEU A 229 -13.48 11.98 -14.70
CA LEU A 229 -14.66 11.14 -14.55
C LEU A 229 -14.30 9.73 -14.10
N ILE A 230 -13.30 9.11 -14.75
CA ILE A 230 -12.79 7.78 -14.42
C ILE A 230 -12.25 7.79 -12.99
N THR A 231 -11.35 8.71 -12.67
CA THR A 231 -10.74 8.82 -11.32
C THR A 231 -11.80 8.99 -10.24
N GLY A 232 -12.86 9.75 -10.50
CA GLY A 232 -14.01 9.89 -9.60
C GLY A 232 -14.84 8.60 -9.49
N GLY A 233 -15.16 7.97 -10.62
CA GLY A 233 -16.00 6.76 -10.67
C GLY A 233 -15.36 5.53 -10.01
N VAL A 234 -14.03 5.42 -10.08
CA VAL A 234 -13.27 4.28 -9.51
C VAL A 234 -12.92 4.47 -8.04
N GLN A 235 -13.37 5.54 -7.39
CA GLN A 235 -13.21 5.69 -5.94
C GLN A 235 -13.95 4.57 -5.20
N PHE A 236 -13.37 4.12 -4.09
CA PHE A 236 -13.87 2.97 -3.33
C PHE A 236 -15.36 3.11 -2.95
N ASP A 237 -15.77 4.25 -2.43
CA ASP A 237 -17.15 4.47 -1.99
C ASP A 237 -18.16 4.47 -3.16
N ASN A 238 -17.72 4.88 -4.35
CA ASN A 238 -18.55 4.85 -5.56
C ASN A 238 -18.70 3.42 -6.06
N MET A 239 -17.58 2.69 -6.18
CA MET A 239 -17.60 1.28 -6.56
C MET A 239 -18.37 0.41 -5.56
N LYS A 240 -18.31 0.72 -4.26
CA LYS A 240 -19.04 0.02 -3.20
C LYS A 240 -20.57 0.14 -3.36
N LYS A 241 -21.06 1.29 -3.82
CA LYS A 241 -22.48 1.54 -4.10
C LYS A 241 -22.92 1.00 -5.46
N ASN A 242 -21.98 0.83 -6.40
CA ASN A 242 -22.28 0.34 -7.74
C ASN A 242 -22.50 -1.19 -7.75
N SER A 243 -23.74 -1.63 -7.96
CA SER A 243 -24.11 -3.05 -8.08
C SER A 243 -23.40 -3.77 -9.23
N MET A 244 -22.96 -3.05 -10.27
CA MET A 244 -22.20 -3.59 -11.39
C MET A 244 -20.70 -3.74 -11.09
N ALA A 245 -20.22 -3.32 -9.92
CA ALA A 245 -18.82 -3.43 -9.51
C ALA A 245 -18.63 -4.13 -8.14
N ASN A 246 -19.61 -4.07 -7.26
CA ASN A 246 -19.50 -4.56 -5.88
C ASN A 246 -19.84 -6.06 -5.68
N TYR A 247 -20.17 -6.77 -6.76
CA TYR A 247 -20.54 -8.21 -6.78
C TYR A 247 -21.87 -8.54 -6.07
N SER A 248 -22.72 -7.58 -5.71
CA SER A 248 -23.99 -7.84 -5.01
C SER A 248 -24.96 -8.74 -5.80
N THR A 249 -24.76 -8.87 -7.11
CA THR A 249 -25.54 -9.73 -8.00
C THR A 249 -25.01 -11.17 -8.11
N PHE A 250 -23.85 -11.48 -7.50
CA PHE A 250 -23.22 -12.80 -7.57
C PHE A 250 -23.68 -13.71 -6.43
N SER A 251 -24.40 -14.78 -6.77
CA SER A 251 -25.14 -15.61 -5.81
C SER A 251 -24.28 -16.49 -4.88
N ALA A 252 -23.02 -16.77 -5.24
CA ALA A 252 -22.14 -17.62 -4.43
C ALA A 252 -21.57 -16.90 -3.18
N MET A 253 -21.84 -15.61 -3.03
CA MET A 253 -21.28 -14.75 -1.98
C MET A 253 -22.33 -14.38 -0.92
N ASP A 254 -22.01 -14.62 0.35
CA ASP A 254 -22.83 -14.24 1.49
C ASP A 254 -22.42 -12.88 2.07
N PHE A 255 -23.05 -11.82 1.57
CA PHE A 255 -22.80 -10.44 1.99
C PHE A 255 -23.16 -10.16 3.46
N LYS A 256 -23.88 -11.06 4.15
CA LYS A 256 -24.13 -10.93 5.59
C LYS A 256 -22.90 -11.30 6.43
N VAL A 257 -22.03 -12.18 5.91
CA VAL A 257 -20.78 -12.56 6.57
C VAL A 257 -19.71 -11.49 6.38
N SER A 258 -19.53 -11.02 5.14
CA SER A 258 -18.65 -9.89 4.83
C SER A 258 -19.03 -9.27 3.49
N PRO A 259 -19.04 -7.93 3.35
CA PRO A 259 -19.20 -7.30 2.04
C PRO A 259 -17.95 -7.50 1.18
N PHE A 260 -18.12 -7.74 -0.12
CA PHE A 260 -17.01 -7.84 -1.08
C PHE A 260 -16.16 -6.56 -1.10
N MET A 261 -16.81 -5.40 -1.20
CA MET A 261 -16.19 -4.08 -1.02
C MET A 261 -16.10 -3.75 0.48
N ARG A 262 -15.09 -4.34 1.16
CA ARG A 262 -14.95 -4.30 2.61
C ARG A 262 -14.55 -2.93 3.18
N LYS A 263 -13.28 -2.55 3.05
CA LYS A 263 -12.71 -1.31 3.60
C LYS A 263 -11.94 -0.45 2.61
N GLY A 264 -11.27 -1.04 1.62
CA GLY A 264 -10.52 -0.27 0.60
C GLY A 264 -9.36 0.56 1.16
N LYS A 265 -8.64 0.06 2.17
CA LYS A 265 -7.56 0.79 2.86
C LYS A 265 -6.27 -0.03 2.91
N VAL A 266 -5.16 0.70 3.05
CA VAL A 266 -3.83 0.19 3.36
C VAL A 266 -3.61 0.25 4.88
N GLY A 267 -2.98 -0.78 5.45
CA GLY A 267 -2.62 -0.88 6.86
C GLY A 267 -3.70 -1.42 7.79
N ASP A 268 -4.84 -1.92 7.28
CA ASP A 268 -5.90 -2.47 8.15
C ASP A 268 -5.45 -3.75 8.85
N TRP A 269 -4.42 -4.44 8.33
CA TRP A 269 -3.83 -5.61 8.96
C TRP A 269 -3.42 -5.41 10.43
N LYS A 270 -3.05 -4.18 10.82
CA LYS A 270 -2.70 -3.82 12.21
C LYS A 270 -3.86 -4.04 13.19
N ASN A 271 -5.11 -4.09 12.70
CA ASN A 271 -6.30 -4.35 13.51
C ASN A 271 -6.62 -5.85 13.67
N HIS A 272 -5.88 -6.74 12.99
CA HIS A 272 -6.13 -8.20 12.99
C HIS A 272 -4.93 -8.99 13.50
N PHE A 273 -3.73 -8.57 13.14
CA PHE A 273 -2.50 -9.22 13.57
C PHE A 273 -2.25 -8.92 15.05
N THR A 274 -1.91 -9.97 15.81
CA THR A 274 -1.23 -9.77 17.09
C THR A 274 0.22 -9.33 16.85
N VAL A 275 0.88 -8.80 17.87
CA VAL A 275 2.31 -8.45 17.79
C VAL A 275 3.15 -9.69 17.44
N ALA A 276 2.87 -10.83 18.07
CA ALA A 276 3.57 -12.08 17.79
C ALA A 276 3.37 -12.56 16.35
N GLN A 277 2.14 -12.50 15.82
CA GLN A 277 1.87 -12.81 14.41
C GLN A 277 2.59 -11.86 13.47
N ASN A 278 2.68 -10.57 13.82
CA ASN A 278 3.41 -9.61 13.01
C ASN A 278 4.91 -9.94 12.97
N GLU A 279 5.51 -10.25 14.11
CA GLU A 279 6.93 -10.63 14.21
C GLU A 279 7.22 -11.92 13.45
N GLU A 280 6.41 -12.95 13.64
CA GLU A 280 6.50 -14.23 12.92
C GLU A 280 6.39 -14.02 11.41
N PHE A 281 5.40 -13.22 10.98
CA PHE A 281 5.23 -12.87 9.58
C PHE A 281 6.44 -12.13 9.04
N ASP A 282 6.98 -11.16 9.76
CA ASP A 282 8.13 -10.35 9.32
C ASP A 282 9.40 -11.21 9.17
N GLU A 283 9.60 -12.21 10.04
CA GLU A 283 10.68 -13.17 9.90
C GLU A 283 10.48 -14.10 8.70
N ASP A 284 9.27 -14.63 8.51
CA ASP A 284 8.95 -15.45 7.34
C ASP A 284 9.09 -14.67 6.02
N TYR A 285 8.62 -13.43 6.00
CA TYR A 285 8.68 -12.54 4.85
C TYR A 285 10.12 -12.24 4.45
N LYS A 286 11.00 -11.89 5.41
CA LYS A 286 12.43 -11.66 5.15
C LYS A 286 13.12 -12.88 4.56
N ARG A 287 12.73 -14.09 5.01
CA ARG A 287 13.31 -15.35 4.52
C ARG A 287 12.86 -15.68 3.09
N LYS A 288 11.59 -15.41 2.76
CA LYS A 288 10.97 -15.83 1.49
C LYS A 288 11.06 -14.78 0.38
N MET A 289 11.06 -13.50 0.73
CA MET A 289 11.31 -12.42 -0.21
C MET A 289 12.82 -12.31 -0.41
N LYS A 290 13.31 -12.78 -1.56
CA LYS A 290 14.74 -12.84 -1.86
C LYS A 290 15.22 -11.72 -2.79
N ASP A 291 14.29 -11.01 -3.42
CA ASP A 291 14.60 -9.90 -4.32
C ASP A 291 14.53 -8.56 -3.57
N PRO A 292 15.67 -7.88 -3.34
CA PRO A 292 15.70 -6.61 -2.62
C PRO A 292 15.00 -5.47 -3.39
N THR A 293 14.86 -5.57 -4.71
CA THR A 293 14.20 -4.53 -5.52
C THR A 293 12.69 -4.50 -5.30
N LEU A 294 12.08 -5.67 -5.10
CA LEU A 294 10.67 -5.81 -4.77
C LEU A 294 10.38 -5.45 -3.31
N GLN A 295 11.32 -5.71 -2.38
CA GLN A 295 11.18 -5.34 -0.96
C GLN A 295 11.10 -3.82 -0.75
N GLN A 296 11.95 -3.04 -1.45
CA GLN A 296 12.03 -1.59 -1.26
C GLN A 296 10.75 -0.84 -1.67
N LEU A 297 9.99 -1.37 -2.63
CA LEU A 297 8.78 -0.73 -3.16
C LEU A 297 7.57 -0.87 -2.23
N GLY A 298 7.54 -1.88 -1.35
CA GLY A 298 6.44 -2.11 -0.41
C GLY A 298 6.58 -1.42 0.95
N GLU A 299 7.73 -0.79 1.23
CA GLU A 299 8.10 -0.32 2.58
C GLU A 299 8.04 1.22 2.76
N HIS A 300 7.54 1.97 1.78
CA HIS A 300 7.50 3.44 1.83
C HIS A 300 6.68 4.06 2.99
N SER A 301 6.03 3.24 3.83
CA SER A 301 5.24 3.67 5.00
C SER A 301 5.96 3.59 6.36
N ASN A 302 7.25 3.21 6.43
CA ASN A 302 7.97 2.98 7.70
C ASN A 302 9.35 3.67 7.81
N LEU A 303 9.56 4.84 7.21
CA LEU A 303 10.82 5.56 7.39
C LEU A 303 10.96 6.09 8.84
N PRO A 304 12.15 6.00 9.47
CA PRO A 304 12.42 6.66 10.74
C PRO A 304 12.08 8.16 10.67
N GLY A 305 11.47 8.72 11.73
CA GLY A 305 10.95 10.09 11.72
C GLY A 305 11.96 11.17 11.30
N THR A 306 13.23 11.02 11.68
CA THR A 306 14.32 11.94 11.27
C THR A 306 14.63 11.84 9.78
N THR A 307 14.54 10.64 9.19
CA THR A 307 14.69 10.44 7.74
C THR A 307 13.52 11.06 6.99
N TRP A 308 12.29 10.89 7.47
CA TRP A 308 11.12 11.50 6.83
C TRP A 308 11.20 13.03 6.81
N VAL A 309 11.55 13.66 7.94
CA VAL A 309 11.77 15.11 7.99
C VAL A 309 12.94 15.55 7.11
N SER A 310 13.99 14.73 6.97
CA SER A 310 15.10 15.03 6.03
C SER A 310 14.62 15.10 4.58
N TYR A 311 13.73 14.18 4.16
CA TYR A 311 13.12 14.22 2.83
C TYR A 311 12.24 15.46 2.66
N ILE A 312 11.40 15.79 3.65
CA ILE A 312 10.55 16.98 3.61
C ILE A 312 11.41 18.24 3.44
N LEU A 313 12.46 18.41 4.24
CA LEU A 313 13.33 19.59 4.17
C LEU A 313 14.09 19.70 2.84
N ASP A 314 14.61 18.57 2.33
CA ASP A 314 15.30 18.55 1.03
C ASP A 314 14.33 18.88 -0.12
N LEU A 315 13.07 18.40 -0.04
CA LEU A 315 12.02 18.74 -1.01
C LEU A 315 11.61 20.21 -0.92
N LEU A 316 11.37 20.74 0.28
CA LEU A 316 10.98 22.13 0.47
C LEU A 316 12.04 23.09 -0.09
N HIS A 317 13.32 22.83 0.18
CA HIS A 317 14.39 23.72 -0.24
C HIS A 317 14.83 23.53 -1.69
N PHE A 318 14.80 22.30 -2.22
CA PHE A 318 15.44 21.99 -3.52
C PHE A 318 14.52 21.31 -4.53
N GLY A 319 13.30 20.89 -4.14
CA GLY A 319 12.40 20.13 -5.00
C GLY A 319 11.93 20.90 -6.23
N GLN A 320 11.82 22.22 -6.15
CA GLN A 320 11.45 23.07 -7.30
C GLN A 320 12.67 23.49 -8.14
N THR A 321 13.81 23.73 -7.50
CA THR A 321 14.99 24.32 -8.16
C THR A 321 15.96 23.28 -8.70
N SER A 322 15.87 22.03 -8.25
CA SER A 322 16.79 20.95 -8.63
C SER A 322 16.12 19.57 -8.52
N PRO A 323 14.99 19.31 -9.21
CA PRO A 323 14.18 18.09 -9.05
C PRO A 323 14.96 16.78 -9.35
N GLU A 324 15.92 16.83 -10.27
CA GLU A 324 16.84 15.72 -10.55
C GLU A 324 17.69 15.30 -9.35
N ARG A 325 17.92 16.18 -8.36
CA ARG A 325 18.65 15.86 -7.13
C ARG A 325 17.94 14.75 -6.34
N GLN A 326 16.61 14.74 -6.36
CA GLN A 326 15.79 13.81 -5.59
C GLN A 326 15.93 12.38 -6.12
N THR A 327 16.13 12.21 -7.42
CA THR A 327 16.25 10.92 -8.09
C THR A 327 17.70 10.45 -8.27
N SER A 328 18.66 11.37 -8.33
CA SER A 328 20.07 11.06 -8.68
C SER A 328 21.04 10.90 -7.50
N ILE A 329 20.77 11.51 -6.34
CA ILE A 329 21.69 11.51 -5.19
C ILE A 329 20.99 10.90 -3.98
N PRO A 330 21.48 9.87 -3.30
CA PRO A 330 20.76 9.27 -2.17
C PRO A 330 20.65 10.23 -0.97
N ILE A 331 19.57 10.12 -0.18
CA ILE A 331 19.26 11.05 0.92
C ILE A 331 20.38 11.20 1.95
N TYR A 332 21.15 10.15 2.24
CA TYR A 332 22.26 10.21 3.20
C TYR A 332 23.42 11.08 2.71
N ALA A 333 23.55 11.28 1.40
CA ALA A 333 24.53 12.19 0.80
C ALA A 333 24.00 13.62 0.68
N ARG A 334 22.67 13.77 0.56
CA ARG A 334 21.98 15.08 0.53
C ARG A 334 21.85 15.72 1.92
N VAL A 335 21.65 14.88 2.94
CA VAL A 335 21.47 15.24 4.35
C VAL A 335 22.34 14.31 5.21
N PRO A 336 23.65 14.60 5.35
CA PRO A 336 24.59 13.74 6.08
C PRO A 336 24.29 13.67 7.58
N ASN A 337 24.57 12.50 8.17
CA ASN A 337 24.55 12.28 9.61
C ASN A 337 25.87 12.75 10.23
N LEU A 338 25.84 13.73 11.13
CA LEU A 338 27.06 14.34 11.68
C LEU A 338 27.93 13.33 12.46
N GLU A 339 27.31 12.44 13.22
CA GLU A 339 27.94 11.49 14.14
C GLU A 339 28.56 10.26 13.47
N ILE A 340 28.31 10.05 12.17
CA ILE A 340 28.73 8.83 11.48
C ILE A 340 30.17 8.93 10.98
N ALA A 341 30.95 7.89 11.24
CA ALA A 341 32.26 7.65 10.63
C ALA A 341 32.33 6.21 10.12
N ILE A 342 31.94 5.97 8.86
CA ILE A 342 31.87 4.61 8.28
C ILE A 342 33.15 4.30 7.51
N PRO A 343 33.83 3.18 7.81
CA PRO A 343 34.89 2.64 6.96
C PRO A 343 34.32 2.14 5.62
N VAL A 344 34.87 2.59 4.50
CA VAL A 344 34.50 2.07 3.17
C VAL A 344 35.31 0.82 2.86
N LEU A 345 34.62 -0.31 2.65
CA LEU A 345 35.21 -1.54 2.13
C LEU A 345 35.61 -1.34 0.66
N GLN A 346 36.88 -1.58 0.33
CA GLN A 346 37.29 -1.65 -1.07
C GLN A 346 36.71 -2.93 -1.69
N PRO A 347 35.91 -2.83 -2.76
CA PRO A 347 35.34 -3.99 -3.43
C PRO A 347 36.46 -4.98 -3.83
N GLY A 348 36.33 -6.24 -3.39
CA GLY A 348 37.26 -7.32 -3.75
C GLY A 348 38.56 -7.43 -2.96
N SER A 349 38.89 -6.49 -2.05
CA SER A 349 40.17 -6.53 -1.31
C SER A 349 40.07 -7.03 0.13
N GLY A 350 38.87 -7.00 0.74
CA GLY A 350 38.71 -7.23 2.18
C GLY A 350 39.37 -6.15 3.06
N THR A 351 39.92 -5.08 2.49
CA THR A 351 40.58 -3.99 3.19
C THR A 351 39.72 -2.72 3.19
N PHE A 352 39.76 -1.97 4.29
CA PHE A 352 39.07 -0.67 4.41
C PHE A 352 39.99 0.43 3.87
N SER A 353 39.52 1.23 2.91
CA SER A 353 40.38 2.23 2.24
C SER A 353 40.33 3.60 2.90
N THR A 354 39.14 4.10 3.21
CA THR A 354 38.89 5.48 3.67
C THR A 354 37.66 5.52 4.56
N THR A 355 37.74 6.24 5.68
CA THR A 355 36.58 6.48 6.57
C THR A 355 35.83 7.72 6.08
N HIS A 356 34.58 7.55 5.65
CA HIS A 356 33.72 8.68 5.33
C HIS A 356 33.13 9.24 6.63
N LYS A 357 33.55 10.45 6.99
CA LYS A 357 33.03 11.16 8.18
C LYS A 357 31.89 12.07 7.79
N GLY A 358 30.82 12.04 8.57
CA GLY A 358 29.64 12.88 8.41
C GLY A 358 29.96 14.38 8.41
N THR A 359 30.92 14.81 9.24
CA THR A 359 31.44 16.17 9.27
C THR A 359 32.05 16.59 7.93
N GLU A 360 32.92 15.76 7.35
CA GLU A 360 33.55 16.01 6.06
C GLU A 360 32.53 16.03 4.92
N MET A 361 31.49 15.19 4.99
CA MET A 361 30.36 15.24 4.06
C MET A 361 29.57 16.53 4.19
N ALA A 362 29.28 16.97 5.42
CA ALA A 362 28.58 18.22 5.68
C ALA A 362 29.36 19.46 5.22
N ASP A 363 30.70 19.42 5.32
CA ASP A 363 31.57 20.50 4.84
C ASP A 363 31.66 20.57 3.32
N LYS A 364 31.45 19.44 2.62
CA LYS A 364 31.47 19.35 1.16
C LYS A 364 30.09 19.55 0.51
N LEU A 365 29.04 19.80 1.28
CA LEU A 365 27.71 20.02 0.72
C LEU A 365 27.71 21.29 -0.17
N PRO A 366 27.35 21.17 -1.46
CA PRO A 366 27.39 22.30 -2.40
C PRO A 366 26.20 23.25 -2.23
N THR A 367 25.25 22.94 -1.34
CA THR A 367 23.98 23.64 -1.23
C THR A 367 23.92 24.63 -0.08
N SER A 368 23.17 25.71 -0.28
CA SER A 368 22.72 26.62 0.76
C SER A 368 21.18 26.67 0.76
N PRO A 369 20.49 26.39 1.89
CA PRO A 369 21.07 26.00 3.18
C PRO A 369 21.73 24.60 3.14
N ARG A 370 22.64 24.34 4.08
CA ARG A 370 23.13 22.98 4.33
C ARG A 370 22.12 22.26 5.22
N LEU A 371 21.59 21.13 4.74
CA LEU A 371 20.76 20.25 5.54
C LEU A 371 21.64 19.19 6.18
N ILE A 372 21.64 19.12 7.50
CA ILE A 372 22.46 18.20 8.29
C ILE A 372 21.55 17.55 9.31
N LYS A 373 21.72 16.25 9.53
CA LYS A 373 20.97 15.52 10.56
C LYS A 373 21.91 14.94 11.61
N THR A 374 21.38 14.70 12.80
CA THR A 374 22.11 14.06 13.89
C THR A 374 21.16 13.44 14.92
N HIS A 375 21.61 12.40 15.60
CA HIS A 375 20.94 11.78 16.74
C HIS A 375 21.66 12.09 18.07
N LEU A 376 22.60 13.05 18.06
CA LEU A 376 23.35 13.40 19.26
C LEU A 376 22.46 14.00 20.35
N PRO A 377 22.70 13.64 21.63
CA PRO A 377 22.15 14.36 22.76
C PRO A 377 22.50 15.85 22.69
N VAL A 378 21.59 16.70 23.17
CA VAL A 378 21.68 18.16 22.97
C VAL A 378 22.98 18.79 23.50
N GLN A 379 23.59 18.20 24.54
CA GLN A 379 24.86 18.65 25.11
C GLN A 379 26.07 18.42 24.19
N PHE A 380 25.95 17.55 23.19
CA PHE A 380 27.01 17.25 22.22
C PHE A 380 26.82 17.97 20.88
N ILE A 381 25.75 18.77 20.75
CA ILE A 381 25.57 19.61 19.56
C ILE A 381 26.68 20.67 19.50
N PRO A 382 27.41 20.82 18.38
CA PRO A 382 28.51 21.76 18.29
C PRO A 382 28.08 23.19 18.62
N LYS A 383 28.93 23.91 19.37
CA LYS A 383 28.64 25.28 19.82
C LYS A 383 28.27 26.23 18.69
N SER A 384 28.89 26.06 17.52
CA SER A 384 28.63 26.86 16.32
C SER A 384 27.17 26.82 15.86
N PHE A 385 26.42 25.74 16.07
CA PHE A 385 24.99 25.71 15.72
C PHE A 385 24.18 26.72 16.54
N TRP A 386 24.57 26.94 17.79
CA TRP A 386 23.91 27.90 18.68
C TRP A 386 24.43 29.32 18.42
N GLU A 387 25.75 29.49 18.32
CA GLU A 387 26.40 30.80 18.13
C GLU A 387 26.07 31.44 16.78
N GLN A 388 25.91 30.63 15.73
CA GLN A 388 25.54 31.10 14.38
C GLN A 388 24.03 31.11 14.14
N ASN A 389 23.22 30.89 15.19
CA ASN A 389 21.76 30.90 15.12
C ASN A 389 21.21 29.96 14.03
N CYS A 390 21.82 28.78 13.85
CA CYS A 390 21.35 27.77 12.90
C CYS A 390 19.93 27.34 13.24
N ARG A 391 19.09 27.11 12.24
CA ARG A 391 17.74 26.56 12.47
C ARG A 391 17.85 25.06 12.80
N ILE A 392 17.28 24.66 13.93
CA ILE A 392 17.31 23.29 14.41
C ILE A 392 15.89 22.76 14.49
N ILE A 393 15.66 21.56 13.95
CA ILE A 393 14.38 20.86 14.04
C ILE A 393 14.61 19.57 14.82
N TYR A 394 13.91 19.43 15.94
CA TYR A 394 13.93 18.23 16.76
C TYR A 394 12.61 17.48 16.61
N VAL A 395 12.71 16.19 16.31
CA VAL A 395 11.57 15.28 16.16
C VAL A 395 11.53 14.33 17.35
N ALA A 396 10.54 14.52 18.22
CA ALA A 396 10.24 13.58 19.29
C ALA A 396 9.35 12.45 18.77
N ARG A 397 9.49 11.27 19.36
CA ARG A 397 8.64 10.11 19.08
C ARG A 397 8.33 9.42 20.39
N ASN A 398 7.14 8.84 20.51
CA ASN A 398 6.71 8.06 21.66
C ASN A 398 7.81 7.07 22.11
N ALA A 399 8.07 7.00 23.43
CA ALA A 399 9.15 6.19 23.97
C ALA A 399 9.02 4.70 23.64
N LYS A 400 7.79 4.15 23.65
CA LYS A 400 7.53 2.73 23.35
C LYS A 400 7.81 2.45 21.88
N ASP A 401 7.29 3.28 20.99
CA ASP A 401 7.51 3.14 19.55
C ASP A 401 8.98 3.38 19.18
N ASN A 402 9.66 4.30 19.88
CA ASN A 402 11.07 4.55 19.70
C ASN A 402 11.92 3.34 20.11
N MET A 403 11.65 2.72 21.26
CA MET A 403 12.35 1.52 21.74
C MET A 403 12.19 0.34 20.76
N VAL A 404 10.97 0.06 20.31
CA VAL A 404 10.71 -0.99 19.30
C VAL A 404 11.49 -0.70 18.02
N SER A 405 11.42 0.54 17.53
CA SER A 405 12.15 0.94 16.32
C SER A 405 13.67 0.80 16.48
N TYR A 406 14.20 1.13 17.65
CA TYR A 406 15.62 1.01 17.98
C TYR A 406 16.08 -0.46 18.01
N PHE A 407 15.30 -1.34 18.64
CA PHE A 407 15.59 -2.77 18.68
C PHE A 407 15.73 -3.38 17.29
N HIS A 408 14.79 -3.07 16.39
CA HIS A 408 14.85 -3.56 15.02
C HIS A 408 15.99 -2.91 14.22
N LEU A 409 16.25 -1.61 14.40
CA LEU A 409 17.39 -0.95 13.77
C LEU A 409 18.72 -1.59 14.18
N ASP A 410 18.90 -1.86 15.47
CA ASP A 410 20.12 -2.50 15.99
C ASP A 410 20.30 -3.94 15.48
N ARG A 411 19.21 -4.65 15.13
CA ARG A 411 19.29 -5.97 14.46
C ARG A 411 19.68 -5.87 13.00
N MET A 412 19.39 -4.74 12.35
CA MET A 412 19.65 -4.52 10.93
C MET A 412 21.03 -3.93 10.67
N THR A 413 21.55 -3.12 11.58
CA THR A 413 22.85 -2.46 11.40
C THR A 413 23.94 -3.18 12.18
N MET A 414 25.11 -3.38 11.57
CA MET A 414 26.31 -3.83 12.27
C MET A 414 27.06 -2.68 12.96
N ILE A 415 26.43 -1.51 13.09
CA ILE A 415 27.06 -0.28 13.61
C ILE A 415 26.92 -0.22 15.14
N ASN A 416 25.81 -0.73 15.67
CA ASN A 416 25.49 -0.70 17.09
C ASN A 416 25.77 -2.07 17.74
N PRO A 417 25.95 -2.12 19.08
CA PRO A 417 26.07 -3.38 19.79
C PRO A 417 24.87 -4.29 19.53
N GLU A 418 25.11 -5.61 19.52
CA GLU A 418 24.04 -6.58 19.29
C GLU A 418 22.86 -6.35 20.27
N PRO A 419 21.61 -6.30 19.75
CA PRO A 419 20.44 -6.02 20.57
C PRO A 419 20.04 -7.19 21.50
N GLY A 420 20.54 -8.40 21.26
CA GLY A 420 20.17 -9.58 22.06
C GLY A 420 18.66 -9.85 22.01
N ASP A 421 18.13 -10.50 23.06
CA ASP A 421 16.70 -10.71 23.19
C ASP A 421 15.95 -9.43 23.63
N TRP A 422 14.65 -9.39 23.35
CA TRP A 422 13.80 -8.25 23.65
C TRP A 422 13.76 -7.87 25.13
N SER A 423 13.78 -8.85 26.04
CA SER A 423 13.70 -8.59 27.49
C SER A 423 14.97 -7.88 27.96
N SER A 424 16.13 -8.40 27.56
CA SER A 424 17.43 -7.77 27.81
C SER A 424 17.51 -6.37 27.20
N TYR A 425 16.99 -6.19 25.98
CA TYR A 425 16.94 -4.89 25.32
C TYR A 425 16.04 -3.88 26.03
N PHE A 426 14.84 -4.29 26.44
CA PHE A 426 13.91 -3.49 27.23
C PHE A 426 14.59 -2.97 28.50
N HIS A 427 15.27 -3.85 29.25
CA HIS A 427 15.97 -3.44 30.47
C HIS A 427 17.12 -2.47 30.18
N ARG A 428 17.87 -2.64 29.08
CA ARG A 428 18.90 -1.67 28.66
C ARG A 428 18.30 -0.30 28.33
N PHE A 429 17.20 -0.28 27.58
CA PHE A 429 16.49 0.94 27.23
C PHE A 429 16.00 1.67 28.49
N MET A 430 15.36 0.95 29.42
CA MET A 430 14.88 1.52 30.69
C MET A 430 16.01 2.03 31.59
N GLN A 431 17.20 1.42 31.53
CA GLN A 431 18.39 1.88 32.24
C GLN A 431 19.13 3.02 31.52
N GLY A 432 18.65 3.46 30.35
CA GLY A 432 19.28 4.48 29.52
C GLY A 432 20.62 4.06 28.91
N LYS A 433 20.85 2.75 28.78
CA LYS A 433 22.09 2.16 28.22
C LYS A 433 21.97 1.96 26.70
N MET A 434 21.51 3.00 26.01
CA MET A 434 21.44 3.04 24.54
C MET A 434 22.64 3.81 23.98
N VAL A 435 22.88 3.69 22.67
CA VAL A 435 24.00 4.34 21.97
C VAL A 435 24.06 5.85 22.21
N PHE A 436 22.90 6.51 22.30
CA PHE A 436 22.77 7.94 22.59
C PHE A 436 22.28 8.22 24.02
N GLY A 437 22.41 7.24 24.93
CA GLY A 437 22.01 7.35 26.32
C GLY A 437 20.50 7.21 26.56
N SER A 438 20.03 7.74 27.69
CA SER A 438 18.64 7.68 28.11
C SER A 438 17.72 8.45 27.16
N TRP A 439 16.68 7.78 26.65
CA TRP A 439 15.62 8.42 25.86
C TRP A 439 14.99 9.60 26.62
N TYR A 440 14.76 9.42 27.93
CA TYR A 440 14.17 10.46 28.78
C TYR A 440 15.07 11.68 28.87
N ASP A 441 16.37 11.49 29.11
CA ASP A 441 17.32 12.60 29.21
C ASP A 441 17.50 13.30 27.87
N HIS A 442 17.51 12.53 26.79
CA HIS A 442 17.57 13.05 25.43
C HIS A 442 16.40 13.99 25.14
N VAL A 443 15.17 13.48 25.24
CA VAL A 443 13.93 14.22 24.97
C VAL A 443 13.81 15.44 25.91
N ASN A 444 14.06 15.27 27.21
CA ASN A 444 13.99 16.36 28.17
C ASN A 444 15.06 17.43 27.93
N GLY A 445 16.27 17.03 27.54
CA GLY A 445 17.36 17.95 27.22
C GLY A 445 16.99 18.85 26.04
N TRP A 446 16.48 18.27 24.96
CA TRP A 446 16.01 19.00 23.79
C TRP A 446 14.81 19.90 24.10
N TRP A 447 13.86 19.42 24.90
CA TRP A 447 12.71 20.21 25.34
C TRP A 447 13.11 21.43 26.18
N LYS A 448 14.06 21.28 27.11
CA LYS A 448 14.60 22.42 27.88
C LYS A 448 15.24 23.47 26.98
N LYS A 449 15.98 23.05 25.95
CA LYS A 449 16.59 23.98 24.98
C LYS A 449 15.56 24.68 24.11
N LYS A 450 14.46 24.01 23.73
CA LYS A 450 13.35 24.63 22.99
C LYS A 450 12.76 25.85 23.70
N GLN A 451 12.76 25.86 25.03
CA GLN A 451 12.28 26.98 25.85
C GLN A 451 13.24 28.18 25.83
N THR A 452 14.51 27.97 25.50
CA THR A 452 15.55 29.02 25.48
C THR A 452 15.82 29.54 24.07
N TYR A 453 15.74 28.68 23.05
CA TYR A 453 16.15 28.99 21.68
C TYR A 453 14.94 29.08 20.74
N SER A 454 14.72 30.27 20.18
CA SER A 454 13.64 30.51 19.21
C SER A 454 13.93 29.88 17.84
N ASN A 455 15.21 29.71 17.50
CA ASN A 455 15.71 29.00 16.32
C ASN A 455 15.68 27.46 16.46
N LEU A 456 14.96 26.93 17.45
CA LEU A 456 14.71 25.50 17.61
C LEU A 456 13.20 25.25 17.46
N HIS A 457 12.84 24.41 16.49
CA HIS A 457 11.49 23.88 16.32
C HIS A 457 11.44 22.47 16.90
N TYR A 458 10.43 22.20 17.71
CA TYR A 458 10.25 20.91 18.36
C TYR A 458 8.89 20.37 17.90
N MET A 459 8.90 19.18 17.30
CA MET A 459 7.70 18.55 16.75
C MET A 459 7.60 17.10 17.21
N PHE A 460 6.40 16.54 17.15
CA PHE A 460 6.15 15.13 17.43
C PHE A 460 5.96 14.36 16.12
N TYR A 461 6.55 13.18 16.04
CA TYR A 461 6.38 12.27 14.92
C TYR A 461 4.91 11.87 14.74
N GLU A 462 4.20 11.72 15.86
CA GLU A 462 2.79 11.37 15.89
C GLU A 462 1.93 12.46 15.24
N ASP A 463 2.20 13.74 15.53
CA ASP A 463 1.54 14.87 14.89
C ASP A 463 1.83 14.91 13.38
N LEU A 464 3.07 14.57 12.98
CA LEU A 464 3.46 14.50 11.56
C LEU A 464 2.71 13.39 10.82
N VAL A 465 2.42 12.26 11.47
CA VAL A 465 1.61 11.17 10.92
C VAL A 465 0.13 11.57 10.87
N GLU A 466 -0.39 12.24 11.90
CA GLU A 466 -1.80 12.61 12.00
C GLU A 466 -2.19 13.78 11.07
N ASP A 467 -1.29 14.75 10.91
CA ASP A 467 -1.49 15.93 10.09
C ASP A 467 -0.21 16.39 9.41
N THR A 468 0.22 15.60 8.42
CA THR A 468 1.42 15.93 7.64
C THR A 468 1.35 17.33 7.02
N GLY A 469 0.18 17.76 6.53
CA GLY A 469 0.01 19.09 5.94
C GLY A 469 0.23 20.22 6.94
N LEU A 470 -0.40 20.14 8.12
CA LEU A 470 -0.24 21.14 9.17
C LEU A 470 1.19 21.18 9.73
N GLU A 471 1.81 20.03 9.95
CA GLU A 471 3.19 19.99 10.45
C GLU A 471 4.17 20.55 9.42
N ILE A 472 3.96 20.31 8.12
CA ILE A 472 4.76 20.95 7.08
C ILE A 472 4.51 22.46 7.04
N ASP A 473 3.29 22.95 7.24
CA ASP A 473 3.01 24.39 7.32
C ASP A 473 3.72 25.04 8.51
N LYS A 474 3.74 24.38 9.67
CA LYS A 474 4.49 24.83 10.85
C LYS A 474 5.99 24.88 10.55
N LEU A 475 6.52 23.88 9.85
CA LEU A 475 7.91 23.86 9.40
C LEU A 475 8.19 25.00 8.41
N CYS A 476 7.34 25.24 7.42
CA CYS A 476 7.51 26.33 6.46
C CYS A 476 7.52 27.69 7.16
N CYS A 477 6.59 27.91 8.09
CA CYS A 477 6.53 29.10 8.93
C CYS A 477 7.82 29.29 9.74
N PHE A 478 8.30 28.24 10.40
CA PHE A 478 9.56 28.26 11.15
C PHE A 478 10.79 28.53 10.26
N LEU A 479 10.81 28.02 9.04
CA LEU A 479 11.85 28.24 8.05
C LEU A 479 11.71 29.60 7.33
N GLY A 480 10.66 30.38 7.63
CA GLY A 480 10.40 31.64 6.95
C GLY A 480 10.12 31.48 5.45
N MET A 481 9.51 30.36 5.06
CA MET A 481 9.13 30.07 3.68
C MET A 481 7.69 30.49 3.46
N ASP A 482 7.43 31.25 2.39
CA ASP A 482 6.08 31.68 2.01
C ASP A 482 5.38 30.57 1.21
N PHE A 483 5.15 29.45 1.89
CA PHE A 483 4.57 28.23 1.33
C PHE A 483 3.61 27.60 2.34
N LYS A 484 2.36 27.35 1.92
CA LYS A 484 1.36 26.62 2.71
C LYS A 484 0.89 25.41 1.91
N ILE A 485 1.05 24.23 2.47
CA ILE A 485 0.53 22.96 1.95
C ILE A 485 -0.94 22.78 2.32
N SER A 486 -1.41 23.28 3.48
CA SER A 486 -2.82 23.14 3.87
C SER A 486 -3.81 23.82 2.91
N SER A 487 -3.36 24.79 2.11
CA SER A 487 -4.18 25.37 1.03
C SER A 487 -4.39 24.43 -0.16
N PHE A 488 -3.59 23.36 -0.27
CA PHE A 488 -3.68 22.35 -1.32
C PHE A 488 -4.26 21.01 -0.82
N MET A 489 -4.27 20.77 0.50
CA MET A 489 -4.87 19.59 1.12
C MET A 489 -6.06 19.96 2.01
N ARG A 490 -7.29 19.71 1.54
CA ARG A 490 -8.51 19.97 2.33
C ARG A 490 -8.76 18.83 3.32
N LYS A 491 -8.61 19.10 4.62
CA LYS A 491 -9.06 18.17 5.67
C LYS A 491 -10.59 18.23 5.83
N GLY A 492 -11.24 17.07 5.89
CA GLY A 492 -12.65 16.97 6.29
C GLY A 492 -12.81 17.22 7.79
N LYS A 493 -13.61 18.22 8.19
CA LYS A 493 -13.88 18.54 9.59
C LYS A 493 -15.24 17.96 10.00
N VAL A 494 -15.29 17.23 11.12
CA VAL A 494 -16.55 16.70 11.68
C VAL A 494 -17.44 17.89 12.10
N GLY A 495 -18.69 17.92 11.61
CA GLY A 495 -19.61 19.04 11.85
C GLY A 495 -19.45 20.23 10.89
N ASP A 496 -18.57 20.16 9.89
CA ASP A 496 -18.35 21.26 8.92
C ASP A 496 -19.61 21.56 8.09
N TRP A 497 -20.53 20.61 7.99
CA TRP A 497 -21.84 20.82 7.36
C TRP A 497 -22.60 22.01 7.97
N LYS A 498 -22.38 22.34 9.25
CA LYS A 498 -23.00 23.50 9.92
C LYS A 498 -22.60 24.84 9.30
N ASN A 499 -21.46 24.90 8.61
CA ASN A 499 -20.99 26.08 7.88
C ASN A 499 -21.54 26.15 6.44
N HIS A 500 -22.17 25.08 5.98
CA HIS A 500 -22.53 24.88 4.57
C HIS A 500 -24.02 24.65 4.35
N PHE A 501 -24.75 24.15 5.34
CA PHE A 501 -26.18 23.88 5.27
C PHE A 501 -26.94 25.09 5.80
N THR A 502 -27.97 25.50 5.08
CA THR A 502 -28.99 26.39 5.66
C THR A 502 -29.84 25.63 6.68
N VAL A 503 -30.53 26.33 7.58
CA VAL A 503 -31.43 25.71 8.58
C VAL A 503 -32.46 24.79 7.91
N ALA A 504 -33.08 25.25 6.82
CA ALA A 504 -34.05 24.45 6.07
C ALA A 504 -33.44 23.18 5.44
N GLN A 505 -32.20 23.25 4.93
CA GLN A 505 -31.50 22.09 4.39
C GLN A 505 -31.07 21.10 5.48
N SER A 506 -30.71 21.60 6.67
CA SER A 506 -30.44 20.75 7.84
C SER A 506 -31.71 20.04 8.29
N GLU A 507 -32.83 20.76 8.39
CA GLU A 507 -34.12 20.20 8.81
C GLU A 507 -34.65 19.16 7.82
N GLU A 508 -34.57 19.43 6.51
CA GLU A 508 -34.93 18.47 5.46
C GLU A 508 -34.07 17.20 5.54
N PHE A 509 -32.76 17.36 5.79
CA PHE A 509 -31.85 16.22 5.94
C PHE A 509 -32.12 15.44 7.23
N ASP A 510 -32.45 16.11 8.33
CA ASP A 510 -32.80 15.48 9.61
C ASP A 510 -34.13 14.72 9.54
N GLU A 511 -35.12 15.22 8.79
CA GLU A 511 -36.37 14.51 8.51
C GLU A 511 -36.13 13.27 7.64
N ASP A 512 -35.31 13.39 6.60
CA ASP A 512 -34.96 12.25 5.74
C ASP A 512 -34.10 11.21 6.50
N TYR A 513 -33.21 11.66 7.37
CA TYR A 513 -32.40 10.83 8.26
C TYR A 513 -33.29 10.05 9.24
N LYS A 514 -34.23 10.70 9.94
CA LYS A 514 -35.20 10.04 10.84
C LYS A 514 -36.08 9.03 10.10
N ARG A 515 -36.45 9.30 8.84
CA ARG A 515 -37.26 8.40 8.02
C ARG A 515 -36.51 7.14 7.60
N LYS A 516 -35.22 7.26 7.28
CA LYS A 516 -34.41 6.21 6.66
C LYS A 516 -33.55 5.42 7.66
N MET A 517 -33.13 6.05 8.75
CA MET A 517 -32.31 5.43 9.79
C MET A 517 -33.23 4.90 10.91
N LYS A 518 -33.79 3.70 10.68
CA LYS A 518 -34.83 3.08 11.55
C LYS A 518 -34.28 2.26 12.72
N ASP A 519 -32.96 2.20 12.90
CA ASP A 519 -32.31 1.46 13.99
C ASP A 519 -32.03 2.40 15.17
N PRO A 520 -32.73 2.25 16.32
CA PRO A 520 -32.56 3.13 17.47
C PRO A 520 -31.24 2.92 18.23
N THR A 521 -30.39 1.97 17.82
CA THR A 521 -29.09 1.69 18.47
C THR A 521 -27.89 2.34 17.78
N LEU A 522 -28.08 2.93 16.59
CA LEU A 522 -27.02 3.58 15.82
C LEU A 522 -26.99 5.08 16.08
N HIS A 523 -26.05 5.54 16.90
CA HIS A 523 -25.80 6.96 17.16
C HIS A 523 -24.44 7.38 16.58
N PHE A 524 -24.44 8.44 15.77
CA PHE A 524 -23.21 9.12 15.36
C PHE A 524 -22.89 10.21 16.38
N ARG A 525 -21.61 10.43 16.69
CA ARG A 525 -21.19 11.53 17.58
C ARG A 525 -21.46 12.87 16.90
N THR A 526 -22.61 13.49 17.17
CA THR A 526 -22.95 14.83 16.65
C THR A 526 -23.19 15.88 17.74
N GLU A 527 -22.95 15.55 19.02
CA GLU A 527 -23.06 16.52 20.11
C GLU A 527 -21.85 16.40 21.04
N LEU A 528 -20.85 17.25 20.77
CA LEU A 528 -20.27 18.20 21.71
C LEU A 528 -19.74 19.40 20.91
#